data_AF-A0A1Q7VHH1-F1
#
_entry.id   AF-A0A1Q7VHH1-F1
#
_cell.length_a   1.000
_cell.length_b   1.000
_cell.length_c   1.000
_cell.angle_alpha   90.00
_cell.angle_beta   90.00
_cell.angle_gamma   90.00
#
_symmetry.space_group_name_H-M   'P 1'
#
loop_
_entity.id
_entity.type
_entity.pdbx_description
1 polymer ?
#
loop_
_entity_poly.entity_id
_entity_poly.type
_entity_poly.pdbx_seq_one_letter_code
_entity_poly.pdbx_strand_id
1 'polypeptide(L)'
;MTLLPLPDPYDFELSTERFRAFGPDLANLWYEGGVHRVVGGREIRIEAARKQTAARMNRSPFDPESTSAASGVDVEPLDDETEPVARAIVGADFELDPFYTWARRDQDGAGERGAADRARLLTSQG
;
A
#
# COMPACT_ATOMS: atom_id res chain seq x y z
N MET A 1 -4.37 -18.67 6.73
CA MET A 1 -3.69 -17.42 6.39
C MET A 1 -2.39 -17.75 5.65
N THR A 2 -2.20 -17.17 4.47
CA THR A 2 -0.99 -17.31 3.65
C THR A 2 -0.33 -15.94 3.50
N LEU A 3 0.99 -15.86 3.69
CA LEU A 3 1.74 -14.61 3.62
C LEU A 3 1.87 -14.14 2.16
N LEU A 4 1.36 -12.94 1.86
CA LEU A 4 1.69 -12.16 0.67
C LEU A 4 2.82 -11.18 1.03
N PRO A 5 4.07 -11.41 0.57
CA PRO A 5 5.19 -10.53 0.86
C PRO A 5 5.05 -9.17 0.15
N LEU A 6 5.44 -8.10 0.83
CA LEU A 6 5.39 -6.73 0.30
C LEU A 6 6.77 -6.07 0.42
N PRO A 7 7.09 -5.08 -0.45
CA PRO A 7 8.32 -4.32 -0.32
C PRO A 7 8.35 -3.54 0.99
N ASP A 8 9.51 -3.56 1.66
CA ASP A 8 9.74 -2.69 2.79
C ASP A 8 10.00 -1.23 2.37
N PRO A 9 9.59 -0.23 3.17
CA PRO A 9 8.75 -0.32 4.37
C PRO A 9 7.25 -0.32 4.04
N TYR A 10 6.58 -1.47 4.17
CA TYR A 10 5.12 -1.55 4.15
C TYR A 10 4.54 -1.58 5.56
N ASP A 11 3.54 -0.74 5.82
CA ASP A 11 2.77 -0.74 7.07
C ASP A 11 1.29 -0.96 6.74
N PHE A 12 0.75 -2.11 7.17
CA PHE A 12 -0.63 -2.49 6.90
C PHE A 12 -1.64 -1.47 7.42
N GLU A 13 -1.46 -1.02 8.66
CA GLU A 13 -2.40 -0.17 9.37
C GLU A 13 -2.48 1.24 8.76
N LEU A 14 -1.34 1.78 8.32
CA LEU A 14 -1.29 3.06 7.60
C LEU A 14 -1.91 2.91 6.21
N SER A 15 -1.53 1.86 5.48
CA SER A 15 -1.97 1.65 4.09
C SER A 15 -3.47 1.36 3.99
N THR A 16 -4.07 0.80 5.04
CA THR A 16 -5.50 0.41 5.10
C THR A 16 -6.38 1.37 5.89
N GLU A 17 -5.83 2.47 6.43
CA GLU A 17 -6.58 3.44 7.25
C GLU A 17 -7.85 3.95 6.55
N ARG A 18 -7.80 4.10 5.22
CA ARG A 18 -8.95 4.52 4.41
C ARG A 18 -10.21 3.65 4.58
N PHE A 19 -10.06 2.36 4.89
CA PHE A 19 -11.19 1.43 5.04
C PHE A 19 -11.93 1.56 6.36
N ARG A 20 -11.37 2.31 7.32
CA ARG A 20 -12.00 2.63 8.61
C ARG A 20 -12.29 4.12 8.79
N ALA A 21 -11.60 5.00 8.05
CA ALA A 21 -11.69 6.45 8.22
C ALA A 21 -13.03 7.06 7.79
N PHE A 22 -13.70 6.51 6.78
CA PHE A 22 -14.89 7.12 6.16
C PHE A 22 -16.20 6.36 6.42
N GLY A 23 -16.19 5.44 7.39
CA GLY A 23 -17.31 4.55 7.68
C GLY A 23 -17.28 3.25 6.86
N PRO A 24 -18.27 2.36 7.03
CA PRO A 24 -18.28 1.04 6.39
C PRO A 24 -18.38 1.12 4.85
N ASP A 25 -17.37 0.59 4.16
CA ASP A 25 -17.41 0.30 2.72
C ASP A 25 -17.76 -1.18 2.51
N LEU A 26 -18.90 -1.46 1.86
CA LEU A 26 -19.32 -2.85 1.62
C LEU A 26 -18.51 -3.54 0.51
N ALA A 27 -17.78 -2.79 -0.32
CA ALA A 27 -16.88 -3.37 -1.30
C ALA A 27 -15.56 -3.85 -0.67
N ASN A 28 -15.09 -3.15 0.37
CA ASN A 28 -13.88 -3.47 1.13
C ASN A 28 -14.14 -3.19 2.62
N LEU A 29 -14.76 -4.15 3.29
CA LEU A 29 -15.26 -3.97 4.64
C LEU A 29 -14.13 -4.13 5.65
N TRP A 30 -13.89 -3.10 6.46
CA TRP A 30 -13.08 -3.27 7.67
C TRP A 30 -13.88 -3.98 8.75
N TYR A 31 -13.42 -5.16 9.18
CA TYR A 31 -14.07 -5.97 10.22
C TYR A 31 -13.03 -6.80 10.96
N GLU A 32 -13.19 -6.96 12.28
CA GLU A 32 -12.30 -7.77 13.15
C GLU A 32 -10.78 -7.59 12.94
N GLY A 33 -10.35 -6.37 12.63
CA GLY A 33 -8.93 -6.03 12.46
C GLY A 33 -8.36 -6.35 11.08
N GLY A 34 -9.20 -6.74 10.12
CA GLY A 34 -8.80 -7.01 8.74
C GLY A 34 -9.71 -6.33 7.71
N VAL A 35 -9.27 -6.36 6.45
CA VAL A 35 -10.07 -5.97 5.30
C VAL A 35 -10.71 -7.22 4.71
N HIS A 36 -12.03 -7.20 4.59
CA HIS A 36 -12.84 -8.27 4.03
C HIS A 36 -13.40 -7.85 2.67
N ARG A 37 -13.39 -8.76 1.70
CA ARG A 37 -14.01 -8.55 0.39
C ARG A 37 -14.53 -9.85 -0.19
N VAL A 38 -15.53 -9.79 -1.05
CA VAL A 38 -16.00 -10.95 -1.82
C VAL A 38 -15.41 -10.95 -3.23
N VAL A 39 -14.81 -12.08 -3.62
CA VAL A 39 -14.23 -12.35 -4.96
C VAL A 39 -14.77 -13.70 -5.43
N GLY A 40 -15.41 -13.75 -6.60
CA GLY A 40 -15.97 -15.02 -7.11
C GLY A 40 -17.00 -15.69 -6.19
N GLY A 41 -17.66 -14.92 -5.30
CA GLY A 41 -18.55 -15.46 -4.28
C GLY A 41 -17.84 -16.01 -3.02
N ARG A 42 -16.52 -15.85 -2.92
CA ARG A 42 -15.69 -16.25 -1.77
C ARG A 42 -15.25 -15.03 -1.00
N GLU A 43 -15.31 -15.11 0.32
CA GLU A 43 -14.71 -14.10 1.19
C GLU A 43 -13.18 -14.21 1.11
N ILE A 44 -12.52 -13.06 0.96
CA ILE A 44 -11.09 -12.90 1.23
C ILE A 44 -10.94 -12.04 2.48
N ARG A 45 -10.04 -12.45 3.38
CA ARG A 45 -9.63 -11.70 4.56
C ARG A 45 -8.16 -11.33 4.42
N ILE A 46 -7.84 -10.06 4.65
CA ILE A 46 -6.48 -9.52 4.61
C ILE A 46 -6.18 -8.88 5.96
N GLU A 47 -5.10 -9.30 6.62
CA GLU A 47 -4.66 -8.73 7.90
C GLU A 47 -3.15 -8.45 7.92
N ALA A 48 -2.71 -7.66 8.91
CA ALA A 48 -1.29 -7.42 9.11
C ALA A 48 -0.57 -8.76 9.36
N ALA A 49 0.50 -9.03 8.61
CA ALA A 49 1.29 -10.22 8.88
C ALA A 49 1.81 -10.20 10.33
N ARG A 50 1.79 -11.36 11.00
CA ARG A 50 2.23 -11.49 12.40
C ARG A 50 3.59 -10.85 12.70
N LYS A 51 4.51 -10.86 11.73
CA LYS A 51 5.84 -10.24 11.83
C LYS A 51 5.79 -8.71 11.92
N GLN A 52 4.86 -8.05 11.22
CA GLN A 52 4.66 -6.59 11.31
C GLN A 52 4.13 -6.19 12.70
N THR A 53 3.19 -6.95 13.26
CA THR A 53 2.64 -6.69 14.60
C THR A 53 3.73 -6.74 15.67
N ALA A 54 4.61 -7.75 15.60
CA ALA A 54 5.75 -7.88 16.52
C ALA A 54 6.79 -6.77 16.31
N ALA A 55 7.06 -6.37 15.07
CA ALA A 55 7.96 -5.27 14.76
C ALA A 55 7.44 -3.93 15.32
N ARG A 56 6.14 -3.64 15.21
CA ARG A 56 5.52 -2.43 15.78
C ARG A 56 5.72 -2.30 17.29
N MET A 57 5.60 -3.40 18.04
CA MET A 57 5.76 -3.40 19.50
C MET A 57 7.18 -3.06 19.95
N ASN A 58 8.18 -3.27 19.09
CA ASN A 58 9.60 -3.08 19.40
C ASN A 58 10.24 -1.89 18.68
N ARG A 59 9.48 -1.06 17.94
CA ARG A 59 10.04 -0.01 17.09
C ARG A 59 10.02 1.37 17.77
N SER A 60 11.15 2.09 17.69
CA SER A 60 11.17 3.55 17.82
C SER A 60 10.66 4.18 16.51
N PRO A 61 9.67 5.10 16.50
CA PRO A 61 9.06 5.65 15.28
C PRO A 61 10.04 6.32 14.29
N PHE A 62 11.28 6.59 14.72
CA PHE A 62 12.28 7.34 13.97
C PHE A 62 13.54 6.53 13.62
N ASP A 63 13.50 5.20 13.71
CA ASP A 63 14.68 4.36 13.41
C ASP A 63 14.59 3.72 12.00
N PRO A 64 15.30 4.28 10.99
CA PRO A 64 15.19 3.88 9.60
C PRO A 64 15.89 2.55 9.26
N GLU A 65 16.73 2.01 10.15
CA GLU A 65 17.42 0.73 9.94
C GLU A 65 16.61 -0.50 10.41
N SER A 66 15.42 -0.31 10.98
CA SER A 66 14.56 -1.39 11.50
C SER A 66 13.75 -2.10 10.39
N THR A 67 14.45 -2.64 9.39
CA THR A 67 13.88 -3.12 8.12
C THR A 67 14.39 -4.52 7.74
N SER A 68 14.21 -5.51 8.61
CA SER A 68 14.71 -6.88 8.34
C SER A 68 13.75 -8.00 8.75
N ALA A 69 12.47 -7.71 8.94
CA ALA A 69 11.45 -8.76 8.99
C ALA A 69 10.56 -8.54 7.77
N ALA A 70 10.65 -9.45 6.77
CA ALA A 70 9.85 -9.41 5.55
C ALA A 70 8.43 -8.86 5.83
N SER A 71 8.16 -7.64 5.38
CA SER A 71 6.82 -7.06 5.46
C SER A 71 5.89 -7.74 4.48
N GLY A 72 4.59 -7.58 4.70
CA GLY A 72 3.57 -8.35 4.00
C GLY A 72 2.27 -8.48 4.77
N VAL A 73 1.27 -9.04 4.13
CA VAL A 73 -0.05 -9.26 4.73
C VAL A 73 -0.38 -10.74 4.75
N ASP A 74 -1.13 -11.16 5.74
CA ASP A 74 -1.69 -12.49 5.80
C ASP A 74 -3.04 -12.47 5.06
N VAL A 75 -3.20 -13.33 4.04
CA VAL A 75 -4.38 -13.41 3.16
C VAL A 75 -5.01 -14.79 3.24
N GLU A 76 -6.34 -14.86 3.30
CA GLU A 76 -7.08 -16.13 3.28
C GLU A 76 -8.40 -15.99 2.50
N PRO A 77 -8.66 -16.85 1.49
CA PRO A 77 -7.70 -17.72 0.81
C PRO A 77 -6.74 -16.91 -0.08
N LEU A 78 -5.53 -17.43 -0.33
CA LEU A 78 -4.60 -16.88 -1.32
C LEU A 78 -4.36 -17.90 -2.44
N ASP A 79 -4.97 -17.64 -3.58
CA ASP A 79 -4.87 -18.43 -4.82
C ASP A 79 -4.89 -17.51 -6.05
N ASP A 80 -4.77 -18.09 -7.25
CA ASP A 80 -4.69 -17.35 -8.51
C ASP A 80 -5.85 -16.37 -8.76
N GLU A 81 -7.03 -16.64 -8.18
CA GLU A 81 -8.19 -15.74 -8.30
C GLU A 81 -8.15 -14.62 -7.26
N THR A 82 -7.70 -14.89 -6.03
CA THR A 82 -7.73 -13.89 -4.94
C THR A 82 -6.46 -13.05 -4.82
N GLU A 83 -5.31 -13.57 -5.24
CA GLU A 83 -4.03 -12.86 -5.21
C GLU A 83 -4.07 -11.50 -5.92
N PRO A 84 -4.53 -11.36 -7.18
CA PRO A 84 -4.54 -10.06 -7.85
C PRO A 84 -5.41 -9.02 -7.13
N VAL A 85 -6.51 -9.47 -6.51
CA VAL A 85 -7.39 -8.58 -5.73
C VAL A 85 -6.72 -8.17 -4.42
N ALA A 86 -6.09 -9.11 -3.71
CA ALA A 86 -5.36 -8.82 -2.49
C ALA A 86 -4.23 -7.82 -2.75
N ARG A 87 -3.44 -8.04 -3.81
CA ARG A 87 -2.38 -7.12 -4.27
C ARG A 87 -2.92 -5.72 -4.56
N ALA A 88 -4.05 -5.62 -5.27
CA ALA A 88 -4.67 -4.33 -5.57
C ALA A 88 -5.16 -3.60 -4.31
N ILE A 89 -5.75 -4.31 -3.34
CA ILE A 89 -6.23 -3.71 -2.09
C ILE A 89 -5.07 -3.12 -1.27
N VAL A 90 -3.97 -3.87 -1.16
CA VAL A 90 -2.80 -3.44 -0.37
C VAL A 90 -1.83 -2.55 -1.14
N GLY A 91 -2.07 -2.32 -2.43
CA GLY A 91 -1.17 -1.52 -3.27
C GLY A 91 0.18 -2.19 -3.51
N ALA A 92 0.21 -3.52 -3.64
CA ALA A 92 1.45 -4.31 -3.76
C ALA A 92 2.29 -3.98 -5.00
N ASP A 93 1.65 -3.45 -6.05
CA ASP A 93 2.32 -3.12 -7.31
C ASP A 93 2.88 -1.69 -7.31
N PHE A 94 2.89 -1.00 -6.15
CA PHE A 94 3.45 0.34 -6.02
C PHE A 94 4.99 0.32 -6.04
N GLU A 95 5.58 1.19 -6.86
CA GLU A 95 7.03 1.32 -7.00
C GLU A 95 7.59 2.45 -6.12
N LEU A 96 8.01 2.11 -4.90
CA LEU A 96 8.43 3.08 -3.89
C LEU A 96 9.72 3.85 -4.26
N ASP A 97 10.74 3.15 -4.77
CA ASP A 97 12.03 3.76 -5.13
C ASP A 97 11.92 4.74 -6.32
N PRO A 98 11.27 4.37 -7.45
CA PRO A 98 10.96 5.30 -8.52
C PRO A 98 10.09 6.48 -8.04
N PHE A 99 9.10 6.23 -7.18
CA PHE A 99 8.26 7.28 -6.64
C PHE A 99 9.06 8.30 -5.81
N TYR A 100 9.92 7.87 -4.90
CA TYR A 100 10.76 8.80 -4.13
C TYR A 100 11.76 9.55 -5.00
N THR A 101 12.29 8.90 -6.04
CA THR A 101 13.15 9.55 -7.03
C THR A 101 12.42 10.67 -7.77
N TRP A 102 11.17 10.43 -8.18
CA TRP A 102 10.31 11.44 -8.80
C TRP A 102 9.95 12.57 -7.81
N ALA A 103 9.50 12.22 -6.60
CA ALA A 103 9.05 13.18 -5.59
C ALA A 103 10.17 14.15 -5.16
N ARG A 104 11.41 13.66 -5.03
CA ARG A 104 12.57 14.52 -4.73
C ARG A 104 12.87 15.51 -5.85
N ARG A 105 12.79 15.07 -7.11
CA ARG A 105 12.99 15.97 -8.27
C ARG A 105 11.98 17.11 -8.32
N ASP A 106 10.74 16.87 -7.87
CA ASP A 106 9.70 17.90 -7.81
C ASP A 106 9.93 18.89 -6.65
N GLN A 107 10.40 18.41 -5.50
CA GLN A 107 10.76 19.25 -4.35
C GLN A 107 12.02 20.10 -4.61
N ASP A 108 13.03 19.53 -5.27
CA ASP A 108 14.26 20.23 -5.66
C ASP A 108 14.04 21.19 -6.86
N GLY A 109 12.87 21.10 -7.52
CA GLY A 109 12.45 21.89 -8.67
C GLY A 109 11.50 23.06 -8.36
N ALA A 110 11.25 23.37 -7.08
CA ALA A 110 10.40 24.48 -6.67
C ALA A 110 11.04 25.85 -6.96
N GLY A 111 10.86 26.30 -8.21
CA GLY A 111 11.18 27.65 -8.66
C GLY A 111 10.78 27.84 -10.13
N GLU A 112 9.48 28.07 -10.37
CA GLU A 112 8.86 28.62 -11.59
C GLU A 112 9.01 27.88 -12.94
N ARG A 113 9.97 26.96 -13.12
CA ARG A 113 10.22 26.31 -14.41
C ARG A 113 9.38 25.05 -14.68
N GLY A 114 8.91 24.34 -13.67
CA GLY A 114 8.15 23.08 -13.83
C GLY A 114 6.72 23.26 -14.38
N ALA A 115 6.09 24.40 -14.12
CA ALA A 115 4.75 24.70 -14.65
C ALA A 115 4.77 25.04 -16.16
N ALA A 116 5.84 25.68 -16.64
CA ALA A 116 5.97 26.10 -18.03
C ALA A 116 6.18 24.93 -19.00
N ASP A 117 6.90 23.88 -18.60
CA ASP A 117 7.09 22.68 -19.43
C ASP A 117 5.84 21.79 -19.50
N ARG A 118 5.01 21.78 -18.45
CA ARG A 118 3.72 21.07 -18.46
C ARG A 118 2.71 21.68 -19.44
N ALA A 119 2.74 23.00 -19.64
CA ALA A 119 1.92 23.68 -20.63
C ALA A 119 2.35 23.39 -22.09
N ARG A 120 3.64 23.10 -22.33
CA ARG A 120 4.17 22.78 -23.67
C ARG A 120 3.89 21.35 -24.10
N LEU A 121 3.91 20.39 -23.17
CA LEU A 121 3.60 19.00 -23.49
C LEU A 121 2.11 18.79 -23.83
N LEU A 122 1.20 19.54 -23.20
CA LEU A 122 -0.24 19.46 -23.47
C LEU A 122 -0.70 20.20 -24.74
N THR A 123 0.14 21.06 -25.32
CA THR A 123 -0.20 21.84 -26.54
C THR A 123 0.45 21.30 -27.82
N SER A 124 1.26 20.23 -27.73
CA SER A 124 1.91 19.60 -28.89
C SER A 124 1.17 18.40 -29.48
N GLN A 125 -0.04 18.10 -28.98
CA GLN A 125 -0.93 17.03 -29.47
C GLN A 125 -2.18 17.62 -30.14
N GLY A 126 -2.03 18.71 -30.90
CA GLY A 126 -3.08 19.36 -31.69
C GLY A 126 -2.59 19.67 -33.09
#